data_AF-A0A530BHV2-F1
#
_entry.id   AF-A0A530BHV2-F1
#
_cell.length_a   1.000
_cell.length_b   1.000
_cell.length_c   1.000
_cell.angle_alpha   90.00
_cell.angle_beta   90.00
_cell.angle_gamma   90.00
#
_symmetry.space_group_name_H-M   'P 1'
#
loop_
_entity.id
_entity.type
_entity.pdbx_description
1 polymer ?
#
loop_
_entity_poly.entity_id
_entity_poly.type
_entity_poly.pdbx_seq_one_letter_code
_entity_poly.pdbx_strand_id
1 'polypeptide(L)'
;MAFAVELVNRTPFAAATHVQPDADGQEVLVAMFSASFEAPSQDAELKPAEIQLPVNFGDVPFGNPVLSSTRYEADIAPVKPSAEVIVNGTAYAPNGKPVKEMQVGLRIGDTRKVLNVVGDRVYDSGNYSAPHPFRTMPIVYERAYGGSAPDGSVVDRHNPVGVGFHHFPSADHAVKTQAPNITYPGEPFLSPSDRPRPAGFGALGRGWQPRIGYAGTYDQAWPLPPKDFDARYNLCAPADQQLQRFSGREDVSLIGLTSTGRWDFRLPAVVAPLRLIYSDRVEDHPFRADTVIIEPDIWRITLKARLAVLT
;
A
#
# COMPACT_ATOMS: atom_id res chain seq x y z
N MET A 1 21.69 12.68 22.80
CA MET A 1 20.68 13.55 23.46
C MET A 1 19.67 13.77 22.35
N ALA A 2 18.47 13.21 22.45
CA ALA A 2 17.49 13.34 21.37
C ALA A 2 17.20 14.84 21.15
N PHE A 3 17.68 15.38 20.04
CA PHE A 3 17.38 16.75 19.65
C PHE A 3 15.86 16.87 19.51
N ALA A 4 15.22 17.62 20.40
CA ALA A 4 13.85 18.07 20.19
C ALA A 4 13.89 19.11 19.07
N VAL A 5 13.89 18.65 17.82
CA VAL A 5 13.82 19.52 16.66
C VAL A 5 12.40 20.08 16.59
N GLU A 6 12.26 21.38 16.86
CA GLU A 6 10.98 22.07 16.73
C GLU A 6 10.50 22.03 15.27
N LEU A 7 9.29 21.52 15.05
CA LEU A 7 8.64 21.54 13.74
C LEU A 7 7.60 22.66 13.69
N VAL A 8 7.89 23.70 12.90
CA VAL A 8 6.92 24.75 12.59
C VAL A 8 6.26 24.44 11.24
N ASN A 9 5.10 23.79 11.29
CA ASN A 9 4.31 23.50 10.08
C ASN A 9 3.42 24.68 9.70
N ARG A 10 3.73 25.33 8.57
CA ARG A 10 2.95 26.46 8.00
C ARG A 10 2.04 26.05 6.84
N THR A 11 1.87 24.76 6.62
CA THR A 11 1.04 24.20 5.55
C THR A 11 -0.30 23.70 6.11
N PRO A 12 -1.34 23.51 5.28
CA PRO A 12 -2.57 22.86 5.71
C PRO A 12 -2.45 21.34 5.83
N PHE A 13 -1.27 20.76 5.58
CA PHE A 13 -1.04 19.32 5.50
C PHE A 13 -0.46 18.77 6.81
N ALA A 14 -0.52 17.46 7.00
CA ALA A 14 0.07 16.83 8.17
C ALA A 14 1.59 16.70 8.00
N ALA A 15 2.35 17.01 9.05
CA ALA A 15 3.80 16.87 9.08
C ALA A 15 4.24 16.47 10.48
N ALA A 16 5.30 15.67 10.56
CA ALA A 16 5.91 15.27 11.82
C ALA A 16 7.40 14.94 11.62
N THR A 17 8.14 14.88 12.72
CA THR A 17 9.53 14.43 12.74
C THR A 17 9.68 13.19 13.61
N HIS A 18 10.69 12.37 13.31
CA HIS A 18 11.11 11.25 14.13
C HIS A 18 12.63 11.18 14.12
N VAL A 19 13.25 10.83 15.25
CA VAL A 19 14.69 10.57 15.31
C VAL A 19 14.89 9.09 15.58
N GLN A 20 15.71 8.46 14.76
CA GLN A 20 16.07 7.05 14.87
C GLN A 20 17.56 6.85 14.57
N PRO A 21 18.22 5.84 15.16
CA PRO A 21 19.59 5.53 14.80
C PRO A 21 19.67 4.83 13.43
N ASP A 22 20.77 5.03 12.71
CA ASP A 22 21.16 4.18 11.60
C ASP A 22 21.97 2.95 12.06
N ALA A 23 22.47 2.16 11.10
CA ALA A 23 23.25 0.95 11.37
C ALA A 23 24.60 1.21 12.06
N ASP A 24 25.12 2.44 12.00
CA ASP A 24 26.35 2.87 12.67
C ASP A 24 26.05 3.60 14.00
N GLY A 25 24.77 3.65 14.40
CA GLY A 25 24.31 4.30 15.63
C GLY A 25 24.25 5.83 15.54
N GLN A 26 24.40 6.41 14.36
CA GLN A 26 24.23 7.85 14.15
C GLN A 26 22.75 8.22 14.19
N GLU A 27 22.41 9.33 14.83
CA GLU A 27 21.05 9.84 14.86
C GLU A 27 20.65 10.35 13.46
N VAL A 28 19.51 9.87 12.97
CA VAL A 28 18.87 10.30 11.72
C VAL A 28 17.55 10.96 12.05
N LEU A 29 17.43 12.25 11.71
CA LEU A 29 16.16 12.96 11.71
C LEU A 29 15.40 12.61 10.43
N VAL A 30 14.20 12.07 10.58
CA VAL A 30 13.26 11.82 9.48
C VAL A 30 12.14 12.85 9.58
N ALA A 31 12.11 13.80 8.65
CA ALA A 31 10.97 14.68 8.43
C ALA A 31 9.97 13.99 7.50
N MET A 32 8.73 13.85 7.94
CA MET A 32 7.67 13.16 7.22
C MET A 32 6.52 14.14 6.93
N PHE A 33 5.97 14.03 5.73
CA PHE A 33 4.88 14.88 5.28
C PHE A 33 3.78 14.05 4.64
N SER A 34 2.54 14.47 4.86
CA SER A 34 1.33 13.79 4.39
C SER A 34 0.32 14.82 3.92
N ALA A 35 0.19 14.94 2.59
CA ALA A 35 -0.74 15.86 1.95
C ALA A 35 -1.88 15.11 1.27
N SER A 36 -3.05 15.17 1.89
CA SER A 36 -4.29 14.61 1.36
C SER A 36 -5.07 15.63 0.55
N PHE A 37 -5.65 15.14 -0.54
CA PHE A 37 -6.55 15.86 -1.42
C PHE A 37 -7.80 15.04 -1.65
N GLU A 38 -8.93 15.71 -1.82
CA GLU A 38 -10.21 15.09 -2.14
C GLU A 38 -10.77 15.66 -3.45
N ALA A 39 -11.49 14.83 -4.18
CA ALA A 39 -12.28 15.25 -5.32
C ALA A 39 -13.75 15.34 -4.90
N PRO A 40 -14.37 16.54 -4.89
CA PRO A 40 -15.79 16.71 -4.55
C PRO A 40 -16.74 15.92 -5.46
N SER A 41 -16.30 15.60 -6.67
CA SER A 41 -16.96 14.71 -7.63
C SER A 41 -15.92 14.14 -8.60
N GLN A 42 -16.31 13.16 -9.41
CA GLN A 42 -15.42 12.46 -10.34
C GLN A 42 -14.64 13.40 -11.28
N ASP A 43 -15.28 14.45 -11.78
CA ASP A 43 -14.69 15.40 -12.74
C ASP A 43 -14.18 16.68 -12.07
N ALA A 44 -14.24 16.77 -10.74
CA ALA A 44 -13.78 17.93 -10.00
C ALA A 44 -12.26 17.94 -9.86
N GLU A 45 -11.70 19.15 -9.85
CA GLU A 45 -10.30 19.35 -9.47
C GLU A 45 -10.09 18.93 -8.01
N LEU A 46 -8.96 18.25 -7.77
CA LEU A 46 -8.51 17.86 -6.45
C LEU A 46 -8.19 19.08 -5.60
N LYS A 47 -8.75 19.14 -4.39
CA LYS A 47 -8.52 20.20 -3.41
C LYS A 47 -7.92 19.62 -2.14
N PRO A 48 -7.10 20.38 -1.38
CA PRO A 48 -6.65 19.91 -0.07
C PRO A 48 -7.83 19.42 0.76
N ALA A 49 -7.74 18.20 1.28
CA ALA A 49 -8.80 17.60 2.07
C ALA A 49 -8.98 18.35 3.39
N GLU A 50 -10.21 18.50 3.86
CA GLU A 50 -10.47 19.10 5.19
C GLU A 50 -9.84 18.23 6.29
N ILE A 51 -9.97 16.90 6.17
CA ILE A 51 -9.37 15.93 7.08
C ILE A 51 -8.16 15.29 6.40
N GLN A 52 -6.97 15.70 6.86
CA GLN A 52 -5.71 15.14 6.40
C GLN A 52 -5.50 13.71 6.90
N LEU A 53 -4.92 12.85 6.05
CA LEU A 53 -4.40 11.56 6.53
C LEU A 53 -3.17 11.89 7.39
N PRO A 54 -3.11 11.43 8.65
CA PRO A 54 -2.01 11.80 9.54
C PRO A 54 -0.70 11.17 9.06
N VAL A 55 0.41 11.67 9.62
CA VAL A 55 1.67 10.92 9.61
C VAL A 55 1.51 9.73 10.55
N ASN A 56 1.72 8.52 10.05
CA ASN A 56 1.57 7.30 10.82
C ASN A 56 2.92 6.90 11.41
N PHE A 57 2.99 6.66 12.71
CA PHE A 57 4.21 6.15 13.37
C PHE A 57 4.22 4.62 13.51
N GLY A 58 3.12 3.97 13.16
CA GLY A 58 2.96 2.52 13.12
C GLY A 58 2.07 2.11 11.96
N ASP A 59 2.16 0.84 11.58
CA ASP A 59 1.30 0.29 10.54
C ASP A 59 -0.16 0.25 11.01
N VAL A 60 -1.08 0.62 10.12
CA VAL A 60 -2.52 0.62 10.35
C VAL A 60 -3.14 -0.51 9.52
N PRO A 61 -3.68 -1.57 10.13
CA PRO A 61 -4.36 -2.65 9.42
C PRO A 61 -5.75 -2.23 8.91
N PHE A 62 -6.33 -2.99 7.98
CA PHE A 62 -7.73 -2.84 7.60
C PHE A 62 -8.70 -3.21 8.73
N GLY A 63 -8.31 -4.17 9.58
CA GLY A 63 -9.07 -4.63 10.73
C GLY A 63 -8.17 -5.13 11.84
N ASN A 64 -8.34 -6.38 12.28
CA ASN A 64 -7.46 -6.97 13.28
C ASN A 64 -6.04 -7.17 12.68
N PRO A 65 -4.97 -6.68 13.32
CA PRO A 65 -3.59 -6.80 12.81
C PRO A 65 -3.13 -8.23 12.49
N VAL A 66 -3.70 -9.24 13.15
CA VAL A 66 -3.36 -10.66 12.93
C VAL A 66 -4.14 -11.26 11.75
N LEU A 67 -5.34 -10.72 11.48
CA LEU A 67 -6.28 -11.31 10.52
C LEU A 67 -6.40 -10.51 9.23
N SER A 68 -5.75 -9.35 9.15
CA SER A 68 -5.93 -8.43 8.03
C SER A 68 -4.62 -7.86 7.51
N SER A 69 -4.65 -7.45 6.25
CA SER A 69 -3.55 -6.78 5.57
C SER A 69 -3.38 -5.33 6.01
N THR A 70 -2.19 -4.79 5.75
CA THR A 70 -1.86 -3.39 6.07
C THR A 70 -2.64 -2.43 5.16
N ARG A 71 -3.39 -1.50 5.75
CA ARG A 71 -4.07 -0.41 5.03
C ARG A 71 -3.12 0.77 4.82
N TYR A 72 -2.43 1.20 5.87
CA TYR A 72 -1.40 2.24 5.79
C TYR A 72 -0.13 1.78 6.48
N GLU A 73 1.00 1.98 5.83
CA GLU A 73 2.29 1.73 6.44
C GLU A 73 2.74 2.91 7.32
N ALA A 74 3.55 2.62 8.34
CA ALA A 74 4.26 3.63 9.12
C ALA A 74 5.15 4.51 8.23
N ASP A 75 5.10 5.83 8.44
CA ASP A 75 5.84 6.81 7.68
C ASP A 75 7.33 6.92 8.08
N ILE A 76 7.72 6.33 9.20
CA ILE A 76 9.08 6.25 9.75
C ILE A 76 10.01 5.34 8.91
N ALA A 77 10.23 5.75 7.66
CA ALA A 77 11.08 5.11 6.69
C ALA A 77 12.08 6.17 6.16
N PRO A 78 13.32 6.21 6.68
CA PRO A 78 14.28 7.26 6.32
C PRO A 78 14.54 7.37 4.83
N VAL A 79 14.63 6.22 4.15
CA VAL A 79 14.95 6.14 2.73
C VAL A 79 14.01 5.15 2.05
N LYS A 80 13.36 5.61 0.97
CA LYS A 80 12.71 4.75 -0.03
C LYS A 80 13.49 4.84 -1.35
N PRO A 81 14.02 3.73 -1.89
CA PRO A 81 14.87 3.76 -3.08
C PRO A 81 14.11 3.98 -4.39
N SER A 82 12.77 4.03 -4.33
CA SER A 82 11.88 4.23 -5.48
C SER A 82 10.58 4.85 -5.00
N ALA A 83 9.87 5.49 -5.92
CA ALA A 83 8.51 5.93 -5.69
C ALA A 83 7.54 4.75 -5.75
N GLU A 84 6.41 4.83 -5.06
CA GLU A 84 5.43 3.75 -5.06
C GLU A 84 3.99 4.23 -4.97
N VAL A 85 3.06 3.41 -5.45
CA VAL A 85 1.65 3.75 -5.50
C VAL A 85 0.85 2.64 -4.84
N ILE A 86 -0.01 3.00 -3.90
CA ILE A 86 -0.94 2.12 -3.21
C ILE A 86 -2.37 2.50 -3.61
N VAL A 87 -3.21 1.50 -3.87
CA VAL A 87 -4.66 1.73 -4.03
C VAL A 87 -5.41 0.89 -3.01
N ASN A 88 -6.15 1.58 -2.14
CA ASN A 88 -7.04 0.96 -1.16
C ASN A 88 -8.47 1.20 -1.60
N GLY A 89 -9.10 0.21 -2.21
CA GLY A 89 -10.44 0.39 -2.77
C GLY A 89 -11.19 -0.89 -3.10
N THR A 90 -12.36 -0.69 -3.68
CA THR A 90 -13.31 -1.74 -3.99
C THR A 90 -13.49 -1.88 -5.50
N ALA A 91 -13.61 -3.11 -6.01
CA ALA A 91 -14.05 -3.35 -7.38
C ALA A 91 -15.55 -3.10 -7.50
N TYR A 92 -15.99 -2.36 -8.52
CA TYR A 92 -17.41 -2.05 -8.77
C TYR A 92 -17.85 -2.59 -10.13
N ALA A 93 -18.86 -3.46 -10.11
CA ALA A 93 -19.42 -4.05 -11.31
C ALA A 93 -20.05 -2.98 -12.22
N PRO A 94 -19.85 -3.06 -13.56
CA PRO A 94 -20.34 -2.04 -14.49
C PRO A 94 -21.85 -1.82 -14.41
N ASN A 95 -22.27 -0.54 -14.43
CA ASN A 95 -23.68 -0.13 -14.36
C ASN A 95 -24.43 -0.68 -13.12
N GLY A 96 -23.69 -1.02 -12.06
CA GLY A 96 -24.21 -1.66 -10.86
C GLY A 96 -24.75 -3.07 -11.06
N LYS A 97 -24.65 -3.68 -12.25
CA LYS A 97 -25.21 -5.01 -12.53
C LYS A 97 -24.27 -6.11 -11.99
N PRO A 98 -24.77 -7.14 -11.30
CA PRO A 98 -23.90 -8.22 -10.81
C PRO A 98 -23.15 -8.91 -11.96
N VAL A 99 -21.85 -9.13 -11.77
CA VAL A 99 -20.97 -9.87 -12.69
C VAL A 99 -20.30 -11.03 -11.96
N LYS A 100 -19.94 -12.07 -12.71
CA LYS A 100 -19.17 -13.21 -12.17
C LYS A 100 -17.67 -12.93 -12.11
N GLU A 101 -17.20 -12.10 -13.03
CA GLU A 101 -15.81 -11.69 -13.16
C GLU A 101 -15.75 -10.30 -13.79
N MET A 102 -14.70 -9.56 -13.49
CA MET A 102 -14.35 -8.30 -14.16
C MET A 102 -12.86 -8.02 -14.03
N GLN A 103 -12.40 -7.03 -14.78
CA GLN A 103 -11.06 -6.46 -14.61
C GLN A 103 -11.13 -5.09 -13.94
N VAL A 104 -10.12 -4.83 -13.11
CA VAL A 104 -9.86 -3.53 -12.51
C VAL A 104 -8.45 -3.10 -12.85
N GLY A 105 -8.19 -1.80 -12.92
CA GLY A 105 -6.88 -1.32 -13.34
C GLY A 105 -6.48 0.03 -12.77
N LEU A 106 -5.17 0.20 -12.64
CA LEU A 106 -4.48 1.43 -12.32
C LEU A 106 -3.55 1.77 -13.50
N ARG A 107 -3.57 3.03 -13.92
CA ARG A 107 -2.51 3.64 -14.73
C ARG A 107 -2.04 4.91 -14.03
N ILE A 108 -0.74 5.10 -13.92
CA ILE A 108 -0.12 6.32 -13.38
C ILE A 108 1.21 6.54 -14.11
N GLY A 109 1.29 7.62 -14.89
CA GLY A 109 2.38 7.78 -15.85
C GLY A 109 2.47 6.55 -16.78
N ASP A 110 3.66 5.94 -16.84
CA ASP A 110 3.93 4.74 -17.65
C ASP A 110 3.60 3.42 -16.93
N THR A 111 3.34 3.47 -15.62
CA THR A 111 3.01 2.27 -14.83
C THR A 111 1.55 1.89 -15.08
N ARG A 112 1.33 0.63 -15.45
CA ARG A 112 0.00 0.05 -15.65
C ARG A 112 -0.10 -1.30 -14.93
N LYS A 113 -1.16 -1.46 -14.15
CA LYS A 113 -1.50 -2.71 -13.49
C LYS A 113 -2.96 -3.05 -13.71
N VAL A 114 -3.23 -4.31 -14.01
CA VAL A 114 -4.57 -4.87 -14.20
C VAL A 114 -4.69 -6.12 -13.36
N LEU A 115 -5.80 -6.26 -12.63
CA LEU A 115 -6.15 -7.43 -11.86
C LEU A 115 -7.49 -7.99 -12.33
N ASN A 116 -7.61 -9.31 -12.31
CA ASN A 116 -8.89 -10.01 -12.46
C ASN A 116 -9.55 -10.15 -11.09
N VAL A 117 -10.85 -9.85 -11.03
CA VAL A 117 -11.69 -10.00 -9.84
C VAL A 117 -12.80 -10.97 -10.16
N VAL A 118 -12.82 -12.10 -9.46
CA VAL A 118 -13.76 -13.21 -9.66
C VAL A 118 -14.63 -13.35 -8.42
N GLY A 119 -15.91 -13.62 -8.62
CA GLY A 119 -16.88 -13.82 -7.53
C GLY A 119 -16.51 -14.99 -6.61
N ASP A 120 -17.15 -15.02 -5.44
CA ASP A 120 -16.87 -16.04 -4.42
C ASP A 120 -17.12 -17.45 -4.96
N ARG A 121 -16.24 -18.38 -4.60
CA ARG A 121 -16.31 -19.78 -5.02
C ARG A 121 -16.15 -20.69 -3.81
N VAL A 122 -16.91 -21.78 -3.82
CA VAL A 122 -16.80 -22.85 -2.82
C VAL A 122 -16.21 -24.08 -3.49
N TYR A 123 -15.37 -24.80 -2.76
CA TYR A 123 -14.82 -26.07 -3.18
C TYR A 123 -15.80 -27.18 -2.83
N ASP A 124 -16.23 -27.92 -3.84
CA ASP A 124 -17.15 -29.04 -3.72
C ASP A 124 -16.73 -30.16 -4.67
N SER A 125 -16.68 -31.39 -4.15
CA SER A 125 -16.53 -32.61 -4.95
C SER A 125 -15.35 -32.59 -5.94
N GLY A 126 -14.21 -32.01 -5.54
CA GLY A 126 -12.99 -32.00 -6.35
C GLY A 126 -12.79 -30.76 -7.24
N ASN A 127 -13.75 -29.83 -7.27
CA ASN A 127 -13.65 -28.62 -8.08
C ASN A 127 -14.25 -27.39 -7.39
N TYR A 128 -14.03 -26.21 -7.94
CA TYR A 128 -14.68 -24.98 -7.49
C TYR A 128 -16.02 -24.78 -8.17
N SER A 129 -16.97 -24.24 -7.43
CA SER A 129 -18.25 -23.77 -7.97
C SER A 129 -18.03 -22.72 -9.06
N ALA A 130 -19.04 -22.51 -9.90
CA ALA A 130 -19.09 -21.28 -10.69
C ALA A 130 -18.99 -20.06 -9.76
N PRO A 131 -18.36 -18.95 -10.19
CA PRO A 131 -18.29 -17.74 -9.39
C PRO A 131 -19.69 -17.19 -9.08
N HIS A 132 -19.93 -16.87 -7.80
CA HIS A 132 -21.14 -16.19 -7.38
C HIS A 132 -21.12 -14.74 -7.87
N PRO A 133 -22.16 -14.25 -8.58
CA PRO A 133 -22.17 -12.87 -9.06
C PRO A 133 -22.06 -11.84 -7.94
N PHE A 134 -21.29 -10.78 -8.15
CA PHE A 134 -21.11 -9.68 -7.20
C PHE A 134 -21.36 -8.33 -7.86
N ARG A 135 -21.79 -7.35 -7.08
CA ARG A 135 -21.86 -5.92 -7.49
C ARG A 135 -20.62 -5.16 -7.06
N THR A 136 -20.08 -5.50 -5.89
CA THR A 136 -18.85 -4.93 -5.34
C THR A 136 -17.98 -6.03 -4.73
N MET A 137 -16.67 -5.83 -4.74
CA MET A 137 -15.71 -6.75 -4.13
C MET A 137 -14.51 -5.97 -3.58
N PRO A 138 -14.27 -5.96 -2.25
CA PRO A 138 -13.08 -5.33 -1.69
C PRO A 138 -11.79 -5.91 -2.27
N ILE A 139 -10.84 -5.07 -2.65
CA ILE A 139 -9.54 -5.53 -3.15
C ILE A 139 -8.53 -5.52 -2.00
N VAL A 140 -8.51 -6.63 -1.28
CA VAL A 140 -7.69 -6.85 -0.08
C VAL A 140 -6.96 -8.19 -0.18
N TYR A 141 -5.80 -8.35 0.46
CA TYR A 141 -4.98 -9.56 0.33
C TYR A 141 -5.62 -10.81 0.93
N GLU A 142 -6.56 -10.65 1.84
CA GLU A 142 -7.44 -11.67 2.44
C GLU A 142 -8.28 -12.38 1.38
N ARG A 143 -8.47 -11.75 0.21
CA ARG A 143 -9.17 -12.30 -0.97
C ARG A 143 -8.22 -12.69 -2.11
N ALA A 144 -6.92 -12.57 -1.90
CA ALA A 144 -5.88 -12.97 -2.83
C ALA A 144 -5.28 -14.33 -2.46
N TYR A 145 -4.54 -14.94 -3.39
CA TYR A 145 -3.91 -16.23 -3.13
C TYR A 145 -2.93 -16.14 -1.96
N GLY A 146 -2.93 -17.16 -1.11
CA GLY A 146 -2.10 -17.22 0.10
C GLY A 146 -2.81 -17.99 1.20
N GLY A 147 -2.42 -17.75 2.44
CA GLY A 147 -3.05 -18.29 3.63
C GLY A 147 -2.08 -19.05 4.54
N SER A 148 -2.58 -19.36 5.73
CA SER A 148 -1.84 -20.06 6.78
C SER A 148 -2.69 -21.19 7.35
N ALA A 149 -2.05 -22.28 7.77
CA ALA A 149 -2.71 -23.31 8.55
C ALA A 149 -3.24 -22.70 9.85
N PRO A 150 -4.42 -23.11 10.36
CA PRO A 150 -4.99 -22.57 11.60
C PRO A 150 -4.09 -22.74 12.84
N ASP A 151 -3.22 -23.74 12.83
CA ASP A 151 -2.23 -24.01 13.89
C ASP A 151 -0.88 -23.32 13.66
N GLY A 152 -0.74 -22.56 12.56
CA GLY A 152 0.49 -21.85 12.19
C GLY A 152 1.63 -22.75 11.68
N SER A 153 1.39 -24.06 11.49
CA SER A 153 2.43 -25.03 11.08
C SER A 153 2.97 -24.77 9.66
N VAL A 154 2.12 -24.25 8.78
CA VAL A 154 2.42 -23.98 7.38
C VAL A 154 1.87 -22.60 7.01
N VAL A 155 2.71 -21.74 6.43
CA VAL A 155 2.37 -20.35 6.11
C VAL A 155 2.87 -20.02 4.72
N ASP A 156 2.00 -19.47 3.86
CA ASP A 156 2.47 -18.79 2.66
C ASP A 156 3.12 -17.46 3.05
N ARG A 157 4.44 -17.35 2.91
CA ARG A 157 5.20 -16.17 3.34
C ARG A 157 4.94 -14.93 2.50
N HIS A 158 4.32 -15.04 1.32
CA HIS A 158 4.02 -13.89 0.46
C HIS A 158 2.67 -13.25 0.84
N ASN A 159 1.73 -14.05 1.33
CA ASN A 159 0.45 -13.58 1.82
C ASN A 159 -0.14 -14.52 2.91
N PRO A 160 0.29 -14.39 4.18
CA PRO A 160 -0.16 -15.24 5.28
C PRO A 160 -1.66 -15.15 5.59
N VAL A 161 -2.31 -14.04 5.22
CA VAL A 161 -3.73 -13.77 5.52
C VAL A 161 -4.67 -14.13 4.36
N GLY A 162 -4.11 -14.52 3.21
CA GLY A 162 -4.86 -14.85 2.00
C GLY A 162 -5.62 -16.17 2.07
N VAL A 163 -6.11 -16.60 0.92
CA VAL A 163 -6.96 -17.80 0.77
C VAL A 163 -6.46 -18.73 -0.32
N GLY A 164 -6.64 -20.04 -0.12
CA GLY A 164 -6.45 -21.07 -1.14
C GLY A 164 -5.11 -21.80 -1.13
N PHE A 165 -4.08 -21.27 -0.46
CA PHE A 165 -2.83 -22.02 -0.24
C PHE A 165 -3.12 -23.27 0.58
N HIS A 166 -2.84 -24.46 0.05
CA HIS A 166 -3.22 -25.75 0.66
C HIS A 166 -4.71 -25.83 1.08
N HIS A 167 -5.60 -25.13 0.37
CA HIS A 167 -7.02 -24.99 0.72
C HIS A 167 -7.30 -24.32 2.07
N PHE A 168 -6.31 -23.61 2.63
CA PHE A 168 -6.52 -22.85 3.85
C PHE A 168 -7.54 -21.72 3.62
N PRO A 169 -8.43 -21.48 4.60
CA PRO A 169 -9.34 -20.35 4.56
C PRO A 169 -8.56 -19.04 4.71
N SER A 170 -9.20 -17.93 4.33
CA SER A 170 -8.72 -16.60 4.70
C SER A 170 -8.58 -16.47 6.21
N ALA A 171 -7.59 -15.70 6.65
CA ALA A 171 -7.46 -15.33 8.06
C ALA A 171 -8.63 -14.43 8.52
N ASP A 172 -9.19 -13.62 7.62
CA ASP A 172 -10.42 -12.88 7.89
C ASP A 172 -11.64 -13.79 7.73
N HIS A 173 -12.29 -14.11 8.86
CA HIS A 173 -13.47 -14.95 8.89
C HIS A 173 -14.67 -14.36 8.14
N ALA A 174 -14.69 -13.06 7.83
CA ALA A 174 -15.72 -12.45 6.99
C ALA A 174 -15.58 -12.85 5.50
N VAL A 175 -14.39 -13.25 5.05
CA VAL A 175 -14.15 -13.75 3.70
C VAL A 175 -14.60 -15.22 3.61
N LYS A 176 -15.67 -15.48 2.85
CA LYS A 176 -16.30 -16.81 2.75
C LYS A 176 -15.89 -17.63 1.53
N THR A 177 -15.17 -17.03 0.58
CA THR A 177 -14.64 -17.76 -0.57
C THR A 177 -13.59 -18.78 -0.14
N GLN A 178 -13.45 -19.87 -0.90
CA GLN A 178 -12.42 -20.90 -0.73
C GLN A 178 -11.41 -20.89 -1.90
N ALA A 179 -11.56 -19.93 -2.81
CA ALA A 179 -10.62 -19.62 -3.88
C ALA A 179 -10.32 -18.13 -3.88
N PRO A 180 -9.10 -17.70 -4.25
CA PRO A 180 -8.79 -16.29 -4.42
C PRO A 180 -9.76 -15.64 -5.42
N ASN A 181 -10.27 -14.47 -5.02
CA ASN A 181 -11.06 -13.60 -5.87
C ASN A 181 -10.14 -12.75 -6.76
N ILE A 182 -8.97 -12.35 -6.25
CA ILE A 182 -8.08 -11.39 -6.90
C ILE A 182 -6.86 -12.12 -7.45
N THR A 183 -6.64 -12.00 -8.76
CA THR A 183 -5.55 -12.65 -9.48
C THR A 183 -4.94 -11.74 -10.54
N TYR A 184 -3.72 -12.04 -10.98
CA TYR A 184 -3.20 -11.42 -12.20
C TYR A 184 -3.85 -12.07 -13.43
N PRO A 185 -4.08 -11.33 -14.53
CA PRO A 185 -4.70 -11.90 -15.73
C PRO A 185 -3.99 -13.11 -16.32
N GLY A 186 -2.65 -13.17 -16.20
CA GLY A 186 -1.84 -14.30 -16.67
C GLY A 186 -1.68 -15.45 -15.67
N GLU A 187 -2.21 -15.31 -14.45
CA GLU A 187 -2.10 -16.29 -13.37
C GLU A 187 -3.47 -16.52 -12.72
N PRO A 188 -4.46 -17.03 -13.49
CA PRO A 188 -5.77 -17.32 -12.94
C PRO A 188 -5.67 -18.48 -11.94
N PHE A 189 -6.67 -18.59 -11.06
CA PHE A 189 -6.83 -19.72 -10.17
C PHE A 189 -8.07 -20.49 -10.61
N LEU A 190 -7.89 -21.46 -11.49
CA LEU A 190 -8.94 -22.30 -12.08
C LEU A 190 -9.02 -23.67 -11.38
N SER A 191 -7.91 -24.17 -10.85
CA SER A 191 -7.80 -25.46 -10.20
C SER A 191 -7.18 -25.36 -8.79
N PRO A 192 -7.48 -26.30 -7.88
CA PRO A 192 -6.80 -26.44 -6.60
C PRO A 192 -5.28 -26.57 -6.63
N SER A 193 -4.72 -27.01 -7.76
CA SER A 193 -3.27 -27.17 -7.95
C SER A 193 -2.57 -25.89 -8.38
N ASP A 194 -3.33 -24.85 -8.77
CA ASP A 194 -2.76 -23.59 -9.22
C ASP A 194 -2.07 -22.87 -8.06
N ARG A 195 -0.94 -22.22 -8.36
CA ARG A 195 -0.10 -21.50 -7.39
C ARG A 195 0.21 -20.08 -7.90
N PRO A 196 -0.81 -19.24 -8.18
CA PRO A 196 -0.56 -17.88 -8.64
C PRO A 196 0.09 -17.07 -7.52
N ARG A 197 0.84 -16.03 -7.88
CA ARG A 197 1.35 -15.10 -6.86
C ARG A 197 0.20 -14.25 -6.28
N PRO A 198 0.31 -13.78 -5.01
CA PRO A 198 -0.69 -12.89 -4.42
C PRO A 198 -0.84 -11.61 -5.23
N ALA A 199 -2.08 -11.27 -5.57
CA ALA A 199 -2.43 -10.11 -6.38
C ALA A 199 -3.20 -9.08 -5.54
N GLY A 200 -2.85 -7.81 -5.68
CA GLY A 200 -3.49 -6.71 -4.96
C GLY A 200 -2.89 -5.37 -5.35
N PHE A 201 -3.54 -4.27 -4.94
CA PHE A 201 -3.00 -2.92 -5.07
C PHE A 201 -2.49 -2.33 -3.74
N GLY A 202 -2.85 -2.96 -2.62
CA GLY A 202 -2.57 -2.50 -1.26
C GLY A 202 -1.13 -2.73 -0.82
N ALA A 203 -0.81 -2.26 0.39
CA ALA A 203 0.50 -2.44 1.01
C ALA A 203 0.74 -3.92 1.40
N LEU A 204 1.92 -4.44 1.04
CA LEU A 204 2.44 -5.72 1.50
C LEU A 204 2.95 -5.58 2.94
N GLY A 205 2.63 -6.55 3.81
CA GLY A 205 3.08 -6.54 5.20
C GLY A 205 4.61 -6.59 5.34
N ARG A 206 5.17 -5.96 6.38
CA ARG A 206 6.61 -5.93 6.66
C ARG A 206 7.23 -7.31 6.88
N GLY A 207 6.47 -8.22 7.49
CA GLY A 207 6.87 -9.61 7.72
C GLY A 207 6.69 -10.53 6.51
N TRP A 208 6.21 -10.01 5.38
CA TRP A 208 5.89 -10.81 4.20
C TRP A 208 7.03 -10.76 3.19
N GLN A 209 7.14 -11.79 2.37
CA GLN A 209 7.99 -11.76 1.19
C GLN A 209 7.42 -10.81 0.13
N PRO A 210 8.27 -10.10 -0.65
CA PRO A 210 9.73 -10.16 -0.60
C PRO A 210 10.35 -9.26 0.49
N ARG A 211 9.55 -8.45 1.19
CA ARG A 211 10.01 -7.37 2.06
C ARG A 211 10.88 -7.89 3.19
N ILE A 212 10.45 -8.93 3.90
CA ILE A 212 11.20 -9.47 5.04
C ILE A 212 12.62 -9.93 4.66
N GLY A 213 12.85 -10.31 3.39
CA GLY A 213 14.18 -10.63 2.89
C GLY A 213 15.15 -9.44 2.82
N TYR A 214 14.64 -8.21 2.92
CA TYR A 214 15.43 -6.96 2.93
C TYR A 214 15.65 -6.38 4.33
N ALA A 215 15.07 -7.01 5.37
CA ALA A 215 15.20 -6.52 6.75
C ALA A 215 16.63 -6.63 7.31
N GLY A 216 17.50 -7.38 6.64
CA GLY A 216 18.84 -7.71 7.12
C GLY A 216 18.84 -8.78 8.21
N THR A 217 20.02 -9.06 8.73
CA THR A 217 20.28 -10.09 9.74
C THR A 217 20.39 -9.44 11.12
N TYR A 218 19.34 -9.56 11.93
CA TYR A 218 19.39 -9.08 13.32
C TYR A 218 20.28 -9.98 14.18
N ASP A 219 21.28 -9.39 14.83
CA ASP A 219 22.25 -10.05 15.70
C ASP A 219 22.28 -9.41 17.11
N GLN A 220 23.39 -9.59 17.85
CA GLN A 220 23.55 -9.05 19.20
C GLN A 220 23.59 -7.50 19.26
N ALA A 221 23.74 -6.80 18.13
CA ALA A 221 23.75 -5.34 18.05
C ALA A 221 22.34 -4.71 18.07
N TRP A 222 21.29 -5.52 18.26
CA TRP A 222 19.95 -5.03 18.58
C TRP A 222 20.01 -3.99 19.74
N PRO A 223 19.37 -2.80 19.61
CA PRO A 223 18.27 -2.47 18.70
C PRO A 223 18.63 -1.71 17.41
N LEU A 224 19.90 -1.65 17.01
CA LEU A 224 20.27 -0.96 15.76
C LEU A 224 19.77 -1.71 14.51
N PRO A 225 19.44 -1.00 13.41
CA PRO A 225 19.24 -1.65 12.12
C PRO A 225 20.47 -2.48 11.71
N PRO A 226 20.28 -3.67 11.12
CA PRO A 226 21.39 -4.48 10.63
C PRO A 226 22.21 -3.77 9.55
N LYS A 227 23.50 -4.08 9.47
CA LYS A 227 24.40 -3.51 8.44
C LYS A 227 24.07 -3.96 7.01
N ASP A 228 23.41 -5.11 6.89
CA ASP A 228 22.90 -5.67 5.63
C ASP A 228 21.43 -5.30 5.39
N PHE A 229 20.86 -4.35 6.15
CA PHE A 229 19.53 -3.80 5.87
C PHE A 229 19.50 -3.16 4.48
N ASP A 230 18.51 -3.53 3.69
CA ASP A 230 18.29 -2.99 2.36
C ASP A 230 17.08 -2.06 2.37
N ALA A 231 17.25 -0.82 1.89
CA ALA A 231 16.19 0.19 1.87
C ALA A 231 14.94 -0.23 1.07
N ARG A 232 15.03 -1.25 0.21
CA ARG A 232 13.87 -1.88 -0.43
C ARG A 232 12.89 -2.48 0.58
N TYR A 233 13.32 -2.77 1.81
CA TYR A 233 12.45 -3.13 2.93
C TYR A 233 11.35 -2.07 3.14
N ASN A 234 11.64 -0.79 2.91
CA ASN A 234 10.72 0.33 3.11
C ASN A 234 9.71 0.53 1.96
N LEU A 235 9.79 -0.24 0.87
CA LEU A 235 8.78 -0.24 -0.18
C LEU A 235 7.69 -1.23 0.18
N CYS A 236 6.46 -0.75 0.31
CA CYS A 236 5.30 -1.58 0.65
C CYS A 236 4.41 -1.90 -0.55
N ALA A 237 4.53 -1.19 -1.67
CA ALA A 237 3.78 -1.53 -2.87
C ALA A 237 4.34 -2.79 -3.53
N PRO A 238 3.49 -3.61 -4.18
CA PRO A 238 3.94 -4.62 -5.13
C PRO A 238 4.92 -4.05 -6.16
N ALA A 239 5.89 -4.85 -6.60
CA ALA A 239 6.96 -4.41 -7.49
C ALA A 239 6.45 -3.78 -8.82
N ASP A 240 5.28 -4.19 -9.30
CA ASP A 240 4.62 -3.67 -10.49
C ASP A 240 3.83 -2.36 -10.24
N GLN A 241 3.95 -1.77 -9.05
CA GLN A 241 3.45 -0.45 -8.65
C GLN A 241 4.57 0.47 -8.13
N GLN A 242 5.82 0.08 -8.34
CA GLN A 242 7.00 0.87 -8.00
C GLN A 242 7.50 1.60 -9.26
N LEU A 243 7.93 2.84 -9.08
CA LEU A 243 8.40 3.73 -10.14
C LEU A 243 9.75 4.31 -9.74
N GLN A 244 10.58 4.67 -10.71
CA GLN A 244 11.88 5.29 -10.39
C GLN A 244 11.73 6.56 -9.55
N ARG A 245 10.77 7.42 -9.90
CA ARG A 245 10.38 8.63 -9.17
C ARG A 245 9.05 9.15 -9.70
N PHE A 246 8.36 9.98 -8.91
CA PHE A 246 7.34 10.87 -9.46
C PHE A 246 8.01 12.06 -10.15
N SER A 247 7.62 12.33 -11.39
CA SER A 247 7.91 13.57 -12.11
C SER A 247 7.06 14.75 -11.62
N GLY A 248 5.95 14.44 -10.93
CA GLY A 248 4.99 15.41 -10.46
C GLY A 248 3.92 15.70 -11.52
N ARG A 249 2.66 15.71 -11.08
CA ARG A 249 1.48 15.88 -11.94
C ARG A 249 1.31 14.77 -12.98
N GLU A 250 1.52 13.53 -12.60
CA GLU A 250 1.21 12.34 -13.40
C GLU A 250 -0.29 12.28 -13.69
N ASP A 251 -0.64 11.88 -14.91
CA ASP A 251 -2.02 11.49 -15.21
C ASP A 251 -2.28 10.10 -14.61
N VAL A 252 -3.37 10.00 -13.87
CA VAL A 252 -3.83 8.79 -13.19
C VAL A 252 -5.18 8.38 -13.75
N SER A 253 -5.35 7.09 -14.02
CA SER A 253 -6.62 6.49 -14.42
C SER A 253 -6.88 5.25 -13.58
N LEU A 254 -8.04 5.20 -12.93
CA LEU A 254 -8.57 4.02 -12.28
C LEU A 254 -9.75 3.48 -13.09
N ILE A 255 -9.81 2.16 -13.28
CA ILE A 255 -10.90 1.49 -14.01
C ILE A 255 -11.49 0.40 -13.12
N GLY A 256 -12.81 0.39 -13.00
CA GLY A 256 -13.57 -0.57 -12.21
C GLY A 256 -13.38 -0.42 -10.70
N LEU A 257 -12.77 0.69 -10.25
CA LEU A 257 -12.44 0.97 -8.84
C LEU A 257 -13.31 2.08 -8.23
N THR A 258 -14.32 2.55 -8.96
CA THR A 258 -15.33 3.51 -8.50
C THR A 258 -16.71 3.06 -8.93
N SER A 259 -17.76 3.51 -8.25
CA SER A 259 -19.16 3.22 -8.63
C SER A 259 -19.53 3.74 -10.02
N THR A 260 -18.82 4.76 -10.51
CA THR A 260 -18.97 5.33 -11.86
C THR A 260 -18.14 4.61 -12.92
N GLY A 261 -17.32 3.63 -12.52
CA GLY A 261 -16.57 2.73 -13.41
C GLY A 261 -15.20 3.26 -13.86
N ARG A 262 -14.97 4.57 -13.86
CA ARG A 262 -13.68 5.17 -14.19
C ARG A 262 -13.45 6.44 -13.38
N TRP A 263 -12.20 6.69 -12.99
CA TRP A 263 -11.78 7.96 -12.42
C TRP A 263 -10.45 8.37 -13.03
N ASP A 264 -10.44 9.51 -13.71
CA ASP A 264 -9.25 10.13 -14.25
C ASP A 264 -8.96 11.42 -13.51
N PHE A 265 -7.71 11.63 -13.15
CA PHE A 265 -7.25 12.86 -12.53
C PHE A 265 -5.75 13.03 -12.76
N ARG A 266 -5.25 14.21 -12.43
CA ARG A 266 -3.82 14.52 -12.45
C ARG A 266 -3.33 14.68 -11.01
N LEU A 267 -2.18 14.13 -10.67
CA LEU A 267 -1.63 14.30 -9.34
C LEU A 267 -1.44 15.80 -9.00
N PRO A 268 -1.79 16.24 -7.78
CA PRO A 268 -1.64 17.62 -7.38
C PRO A 268 -0.16 17.95 -7.22
N ALA A 269 0.22 19.16 -7.63
CA ALA A 269 1.55 19.67 -7.33
C ALA A 269 1.54 20.33 -5.96
N VAL A 270 2.46 19.90 -5.10
CA VAL A 270 2.62 20.46 -3.75
C VAL A 270 3.91 21.26 -3.69
N VAL A 271 3.79 22.53 -3.32
CA VAL A 271 4.93 23.40 -3.00
C VAL A 271 4.96 23.59 -1.49
N ALA A 272 5.71 22.72 -0.81
CA ALA A 272 5.88 22.74 0.63
C ALA A 272 7.37 22.50 0.97
N PRO A 273 8.25 23.50 0.78
CA PRO A 273 9.66 23.33 1.06
C PRO A 273 9.88 23.07 2.57
N LEU A 274 10.77 22.13 2.88
CA LEU A 274 11.27 21.92 4.23
C LEU A 274 12.52 22.79 4.42
N ARG A 275 12.46 23.67 5.41
CA ARG A 275 13.59 24.51 5.80
C ARG A 275 14.24 23.97 7.07
N LEU A 276 15.50 23.59 6.96
CA LEU A 276 16.33 23.18 8.08
C LEU A 276 17.17 24.38 8.53
N ILE A 277 17.10 24.73 9.80
CA ILE A 277 17.81 25.87 10.39
C ILE A 277 18.83 25.34 11.38
N TYR A 278 20.10 25.52 11.06
CA TYR A 278 21.23 25.20 11.91
C TYR A 278 21.77 26.48 12.56
N SER A 279 22.72 26.35 13.48
CA SER A 279 23.38 27.50 14.09
C SER A 279 24.22 28.31 13.10
N ASP A 280 24.73 27.68 12.03
CA ASP A 280 25.68 28.26 11.08
C ASP A 280 25.14 28.35 9.63
N ARG A 281 24.04 27.66 9.31
CA ARG A 281 23.48 27.62 7.95
C ARG A 281 21.97 27.38 7.93
N VAL A 282 21.38 27.59 6.75
CA VAL A 282 20.00 27.24 6.43
C VAL A 282 19.99 26.42 5.15
N GLU A 283 19.23 25.33 5.15
CA GLU A 283 19.03 24.48 3.98
C GLU A 283 17.55 24.41 3.61
N ASP A 284 17.24 24.61 2.33
CA ASP A 284 15.88 24.48 1.79
C ASP A 284 15.80 23.22 0.90
N HIS A 285 14.91 22.30 1.26
CA HIS A 285 14.68 21.05 0.54
C HIS A 285 13.26 21.03 -0.05
N PRO A 286 13.08 20.68 -1.34
CA PRO A 286 11.76 20.62 -1.93
C PRO A 286 10.97 19.42 -1.42
N PHE A 287 9.64 19.56 -1.32
CA PHE A 287 8.75 18.41 -1.16
C PHE A 287 8.87 17.48 -2.38
N ARG A 288 9.24 16.23 -2.14
CA ARG A 288 9.32 15.18 -3.16
C ARG A 288 8.52 13.98 -2.68
N ALA A 289 7.34 13.80 -3.26
CA ALA A 289 6.53 12.62 -2.95
C ALA A 289 7.32 11.35 -3.29
N ASP A 290 7.27 10.37 -2.39
CA ASP A 290 7.81 9.02 -2.59
C ASP A 290 6.72 7.95 -2.53
N THR A 291 5.55 8.26 -1.97
CA THR A 291 4.40 7.36 -1.90
C THR A 291 3.13 8.11 -2.29
N VAL A 292 2.33 7.52 -3.17
CA VAL A 292 0.97 7.97 -3.48
C VAL A 292 0.00 6.92 -2.97
N ILE A 293 -0.96 7.33 -2.13
CA ILE A 293 -2.06 6.47 -1.67
C ILE A 293 -3.33 6.98 -2.36
N ILE A 294 -4.07 6.08 -3.01
CA ILE A 294 -5.32 6.39 -3.71
C ILE A 294 -6.45 5.61 -3.03
N GLU A 295 -7.49 6.31 -2.62
CA GLU A 295 -8.66 5.76 -1.93
C GLU A 295 -9.93 6.15 -2.69
N PRO A 296 -10.26 5.42 -3.76
CA PRO A 296 -11.35 5.79 -4.66
C PRO A 296 -12.73 5.70 -3.99
N ASP A 297 -12.90 4.85 -2.99
CA ASP A 297 -14.16 4.71 -2.25
C ASP A 297 -14.56 5.99 -1.50
N ILE A 298 -13.59 6.86 -1.19
CA ILE A 298 -13.78 8.16 -0.52
C ILE A 298 -13.21 9.33 -1.34
N TRP A 299 -12.92 9.12 -2.62
CA TRP A 299 -12.39 10.14 -3.54
C TRP A 299 -11.15 10.89 -3.02
N ARG A 300 -10.29 10.20 -2.27
CA ARG A 300 -9.11 10.78 -1.64
C ARG A 300 -7.84 10.28 -2.30
N ILE A 301 -6.86 11.17 -2.41
CA ILE A 301 -5.47 10.81 -2.65
C ILE A 301 -4.59 11.41 -1.56
N THR A 302 -3.48 10.77 -1.24
CA THR A 302 -2.48 11.29 -0.30
C THR A 302 -1.09 11.15 -0.89
N LEU A 303 -0.35 12.26 -0.91
CA LEU A 303 1.06 12.29 -1.21
C LEU A 303 1.86 12.22 0.09
N LYS A 304 2.72 11.23 0.23
CA LYS A 304 3.69 11.14 1.32
C LYS A 304 5.09 11.46 0.83
N ALA A 305 5.87 12.13 1.66
CA ALA A 305 7.30 12.32 1.46
C ALA A 305 8.06 12.12 2.76
N ARG A 306 9.28 11.58 2.66
CA ARG A 306 10.28 11.60 3.72
C ARG A 306 11.53 12.36 3.29
N LEU A 307 12.15 13.06 4.23
CA LEU A 307 13.52 13.54 4.14
C LEU A 307 14.29 13.03 5.35
N ALA A 308 15.34 12.25 5.11
CA ALA A 308 16.30 11.87 6.14
C ALA A 308 17.49 12.84 6.16
N VAL A 309 17.88 13.24 7.37
CA VAL A 309 18.99 14.16 7.64
C VAL A 309 19.84 13.54 8.75
N LEU A 310 21.13 13.34 8.48
CA LEU A 310 22.09 12.99 9.52
C LEU A 310 22.29 14.19 10.43
N THR A 311 22.10 14.00 11.74
CA THR A 311 22.24 15.05 12.75
C THR A 311 23.61 15.04 13.41
#